data_AF-A0A6N7GU03-F1
#
_entry.id   AF-A0A6N7GU03-F1
#
_cell.length_a   1.000
_cell.length_b   1.000
_cell.length_c   1.000
_cell.angle_alpha   90.00
_cell.angle_beta   90.00
_cell.angle_gamma   90.00
#
_symmetry.space_group_name_H-M   'P 1'
#
loop_
_entity.id
_entity.type
_entity.pdbx_description
1 polymer ?
#
loop_
_entity_poly.entity_id
_entity_poly.type
_entity_poly.pdbx_seq_one_letter_code
_entity_poly.pdbx_strand_id
1 'polypeptide(L)'
;MAKAENVDITSPSRRAVIAGATALATGAAANVAAIVTASPAEQDPIIGAIERHRRLWIEFGESAVGDDDLSDGAGDAAQEALVNLVSITPTTIPGCVAMLRYCHQVTAVDNHGSAGELFGGYTRVHAVAADLLLRLADRIEAGNGVLLPMPTLVRQQQNDDPVYAVIQQNLDAWANLDAEASALDQAGTPEAEERLSMLQDAVSKAEEGLVNVEPTTLAGVRDLFAYLAECEAKGRGFAGCYVDEEDPALKWKRGDGSFTYFVHKNAAEALDRMTV
;
A
#
# COMPACT_ATOMS: atom_id res chain seq x y z
N MET A 1 -46.99 -15.07 28.95
CA MET A 1 -46.69 -14.01 29.94
C MET A 1 -45.21 -14.11 30.31
N ALA A 2 -44.35 -13.40 29.57
CA ALA A 2 -42.92 -13.29 29.87
C ALA A 2 -42.64 -11.81 30.16
N LYS A 3 -41.98 -11.57 31.29
CA LYS A 3 -41.76 -10.25 31.90
C LYS A 3 -40.50 -9.65 31.28
N ALA A 4 -40.62 -8.54 30.57
CA ALA A 4 -39.48 -7.77 30.08
C ALA A 4 -38.88 -6.97 31.25
N GLU A 5 -37.59 -7.17 31.50
CA GLU A 5 -36.81 -6.47 32.51
C GLU A 5 -36.10 -5.29 31.83
N ASN A 6 -36.48 -4.07 32.23
CA ASN A 6 -35.91 -2.82 31.73
C ASN A 6 -34.57 -2.58 32.44
N VAL A 7 -33.47 -2.62 31.69
CA VAL A 7 -32.14 -2.24 32.18
C VAL A 7 -31.95 -0.75 31.94
N ASP A 8 -31.97 0.02 33.03
CA ASP A 8 -31.72 1.46 33.06
C ASP A 8 -30.21 1.72 33.06
N ILE A 9 -29.67 2.17 31.91
CA ILE A 9 -28.24 2.48 31.74
C ILE A 9 -28.03 3.95 32.11
N THR A 10 -27.69 4.19 33.37
CA THR A 10 -27.28 5.50 33.87
C THR A 10 -25.86 5.85 33.37
N SER A 11 -25.76 6.83 32.47
CA SER A 11 -24.49 7.39 31.98
C SER A 11 -23.81 8.27 33.03
N PRO A 12 -22.52 8.07 33.35
CA PRO A 12 -21.78 8.99 34.21
C PRO A 12 -21.34 10.25 33.44
N SER A 13 -21.73 11.39 34.01
CA SER A 13 -21.35 12.75 33.61
C SER A 13 -19.82 12.97 33.68
N ARG A 14 -19.20 13.34 32.55
CA ARG A 14 -17.80 13.82 32.50
C ARG A 14 -17.75 15.27 32.98
N ARG A 15 -17.50 15.47 34.27
CA ARG A 15 -17.08 16.77 34.82
C ARG A 15 -15.59 16.97 34.66
N ALA A 16 -15.25 18.21 34.30
CA ALA A 16 -13.93 18.76 34.05
C ALA A 16 -12.94 18.55 35.20
N VAL A 17 -11.68 18.27 34.84
CA VAL A 17 -10.51 18.52 35.68
C VAL A 17 -9.53 19.35 34.84
N ILE A 18 -9.69 20.67 34.93
CA ILE A 18 -8.64 21.64 34.59
C ILE A 18 -8.06 22.09 35.93
N ALA A 19 -6.94 21.47 36.31
CA ALA A 19 -6.02 21.91 37.34
C ALA A 19 -4.65 21.46 36.83
N GLY A 20 -3.71 22.33 36.44
CA GLY A 20 -3.16 23.40 37.26
C GLY A 20 -1.73 22.98 37.60
N ALA A 21 -0.76 23.37 36.78
CA ALA A 21 0.66 23.22 37.08
C ALA A 21 1.45 24.39 36.47
N THR A 22 1.26 25.57 37.05
CA THR A 22 2.23 26.66 37.00
C THR A 22 3.34 26.38 38.00
N ALA A 23 4.43 25.76 37.56
CA ALA A 23 5.67 25.67 38.32
C ALA A 23 6.71 26.61 37.68
N LEU A 24 7.05 27.67 38.42
CA LEU A 24 8.15 28.57 38.14
C LEU A 24 9.47 27.79 38.08
N ALA A 25 10.20 27.93 36.98
CA ALA A 25 11.64 27.69 36.93
C ALA A 25 12.36 29.03 36.73
N THR A 26 12.59 29.74 37.83
CA THR A 26 13.59 30.80 37.92
C THR A 26 14.98 30.16 38.04
N GLY A 27 15.83 30.33 37.01
CA GLY A 27 17.28 30.16 37.17
C GLY A 27 18.01 29.34 36.11
N ALA A 28 18.13 29.87 34.88
CA ALA A 28 19.25 29.60 33.97
C ALA A 28 19.30 30.69 32.88
N ALA A 29 19.76 31.89 33.26
CA ALA A 29 20.10 32.94 32.31
C ALA A 29 21.56 32.76 31.86
N ALA A 30 21.81 31.84 30.93
CA ALA A 30 22.99 31.83 30.05
C ALA A 30 22.77 30.77 28.96
N ASN A 31 22.86 31.18 27.68
CA ASN A 31 22.68 30.40 26.44
C ASN A 31 21.25 30.21 25.88
N VAL A 32 20.37 31.22 26.01
CA VAL A 32 19.12 31.28 25.20
C VAL A 32 19.35 31.86 23.78
N ALA A 33 20.54 32.42 23.51
CA ALA A 33 20.85 33.04 22.22
C ALA A 33 21.27 32.07 21.09
N ALA A 34 21.26 30.76 21.36
CA ALA A 34 21.46 29.73 20.35
C ALA A 34 20.35 28.67 20.40
N ILE A 35 19.11 29.11 20.66
CA ILE A 35 17.96 28.41 20.07
C ILE A 35 18.14 28.62 18.58
N VAL A 36 18.89 27.71 17.96
CA VAL A 36 18.86 27.48 16.53
C VAL A 36 17.38 27.39 16.22
N THR A 37 16.83 28.42 15.59
CA THR A 37 15.58 28.35 14.87
C THR A 37 15.84 27.35 13.76
N ALA A 38 15.83 26.07 14.11
CA ALA A 38 15.72 25.00 13.16
C ALA A 38 14.44 25.34 12.43
N SER A 39 14.57 25.81 11.19
CA SER A 39 13.42 25.97 10.32
C SER A 39 12.61 24.69 10.47
N PRO A 40 11.31 24.78 10.82
CA PRO A 40 10.49 23.59 10.95
C PRO A 40 10.75 22.77 9.70
N ALA A 41 11.23 21.53 9.88
CA ALA A 41 11.63 20.69 8.77
C ALA A 41 10.48 20.72 7.77
N GLU A 42 10.79 21.17 6.55
CA GLU A 42 9.77 21.36 5.52
C GLU A 42 9.02 20.04 5.38
N GLN A 43 7.71 20.09 5.58
CA GLN A 43 6.88 18.89 5.57
C GLN A 43 6.99 18.21 4.20
N ASP A 44 7.11 16.88 4.18
CA ASP A 44 7.24 16.14 2.93
C ASP A 44 6.09 16.50 1.97
N PRO A 45 6.38 16.93 0.73
CA PRO A 45 5.36 17.42 -0.21
C PRO A 45 4.25 16.39 -0.48
N ILE A 46 4.54 15.10 -0.31
CA ILE A 46 3.53 14.04 -0.48
C ILE A 46 2.35 14.19 0.50
N ILE A 47 2.58 14.70 1.71
CA ILE A 47 1.51 14.84 2.70
C ILE A 47 0.48 15.87 2.23
N GLY A 48 0.93 17.01 1.69
CA GLY A 48 0.03 18.02 1.13
C GLY A 48 -0.77 17.49 -0.07
N ALA A 49 -0.15 16.65 -0.91
CA ALA A 49 -0.82 16.02 -2.03
C ALA A 49 -1.89 15.00 -1.61
N ILE A 50 -1.59 14.20 -0.57
CA ILE A 50 -2.54 13.22 0.00
C ILE A 50 -3.79 13.96 0.49
N GLU A 51 -3.62 15.02 1.28
CA GLU A 51 -4.75 15.79 1.81
C GLU A 51 -5.55 16.48 0.69
N ARG A 52 -4.88 16.94 -0.37
CA ARG A 52 -5.56 17.51 -1.54
C ARG A 52 -6.46 16.47 -2.22
N HIS A 53 -5.96 15.26 -2.48
CA HIS A 53 -6.77 14.22 -3.10
C HIS A 53 -7.92 13.79 -2.18
N ARG A 54 -7.67 13.54 -0.88
CA ARG A 54 -8.73 13.17 0.09
C ARG A 54 -9.92 14.14 0.04
N ARG A 55 -9.64 15.44 0.04
CA ARG A 55 -10.68 16.46 -0.04
C ARG A 55 -11.48 16.38 -1.34
N LEU A 56 -10.80 16.28 -2.49
CA LEU A 56 -11.46 16.22 -3.79
C LEU A 56 -12.25 14.92 -3.99
N TRP A 57 -11.76 13.82 -3.42
CA TRP A 57 -12.48 12.55 -3.43
C TRP A 57 -13.78 12.60 -2.62
N ILE A 58 -13.75 13.25 -1.45
CA ILE A 58 -14.97 13.48 -0.65
C ILE A 58 -15.96 14.36 -1.43
N GLU A 59 -15.48 15.44 -2.05
CA GLU A 59 -16.30 16.35 -2.87
C GLU A 59 -16.95 15.61 -4.06
N PHE A 60 -16.20 14.73 -4.73
CA PHE A 60 -16.74 13.85 -5.76
C PHE A 60 -17.84 12.93 -5.21
N GLY A 61 -17.59 12.23 -4.10
CA GLY A 61 -18.60 11.35 -3.48
C GLY A 61 -19.87 12.10 -3.04
N GLU A 62 -19.75 13.34 -2.58
CA GLU A 62 -20.89 14.19 -2.25
C GLU A 62 -21.67 14.65 -3.50
N SER A 63 -20.97 14.92 -4.61
CA SER A 63 -21.58 15.33 -5.88
C SER A 63 -22.31 14.21 -6.62
N ALA A 64 -21.89 12.95 -6.43
CA ALA A 64 -22.44 11.77 -7.10
C ALA A 64 -23.91 11.47 -6.71
N VAL A 65 -24.45 12.11 -5.67
CA VAL A 65 -25.86 11.98 -5.24
C VAL A 65 -26.76 13.04 -5.92
N GLY A 66 -26.21 13.88 -6.81
CA GLY A 66 -26.86 15.07 -7.36
C GLY A 66 -26.91 15.16 -8.89
N ASP A 67 -26.44 16.30 -9.40
CA ASP A 67 -26.42 16.67 -10.83
C ASP A 67 -25.24 15.97 -11.53
N ASP A 68 -25.54 15.22 -12.61
CA ASP A 68 -24.55 14.44 -13.36
C ASP A 68 -23.38 15.32 -13.85
N ASP A 69 -23.64 16.57 -14.28
CA ASP A 69 -22.59 17.48 -14.77
C ASP A 69 -21.64 17.93 -13.65
N LEU A 70 -22.15 18.07 -12.42
CA LEU A 70 -21.33 18.39 -11.24
C LEU A 70 -20.50 17.18 -10.80
N SER A 71 -21.05 15.97 -10.93
CA SER A 71 -20.37 14.72 -10.65
C SER A 71 -19.17 14.50 -11.58
N ASP A 72 -19.34 14.77 -12.88
CA ASP A 72 -18.26 14.63 -13.86
C ASP A 72 -17.09 15.58 -13.56
N GLY A 73 -17.38 16.86 -13.31
CA GLY A 73 -16.34 17.85 -13.00
C GLY A 73 -15.57 17.55 -11.71
N ALA A 74 -16.25 17.07 -10.66
CA ALA A 74 -15.61 16.67 -9.42
C ALA A 74 -14.80 15.38 -9.58
N GLY A 75 -15.29 14.43 -10.38
CA GLY A 75 -14.57 13.21 -10.74
C GLY A 75 -13.26 13.49 -11.48
N ASP A 76 -13.29 14.35 -12.49
CA ASP A 76 -12.10 14.80 -13.23
C ASP A 76 -11.08 15.47 -12.29
N ALA A 77 -11.54 16.34 -11.38
CA ALA A 77 -10.66 17.02 -10.44
C ALA A 77 -10.02 16.05 -9.44
N ALA A 78 -10.77 15.07 -8.93
CA ALA A 78 -10.23 14.03 -8.06
C ALA A 78 -9.22 13.16 -8.81
N GLN A 79 -9.53 12.76 -10.05
CA GLN A 79 -8.63 11.98 -10.89
C GLN A 79 -7.33 12.73 -11.22
N GLU A 80 -7.40 14.01 -11.58
CA GLU A 80 -6.20 14.83 -11.81
C GLU A 80 -5.35 14.95 -10.55
N ALA A 81 -5.98 15.11 -9.39
CA ALA A 81 -5.28 15.12 -8.11
C ALA A 81 -4.61 13.78 -7.81
N LEU A 82 -5.19 12.65 -8.22
CA LEU A 82 -4.60 11.32 -8.04
C LEU A 82 -3.35 11.18 -8.90
N VAL A 83 -3.44 11.57 -10.18
CA VAL A 83 -2.29 11.58 -11.11
C VAL A 83 -1.16 12.45 -10.56
N ASN A 84 -1.48 13.64 -10.07
CA ASN A 84 -0.48 14.53 -9.47
C ASN A 84 0.12 13.92 -8.19
N LEU A 85 -0.71 13.35 -7.31
CA LEU A 85 -0.26 12.67 -6.10
C LEU A 85 0.73 11.55 -6.42
N VAL A 86 0.38 10.64 -7.33
CA VAL A 86 1.27 9.52 -7.69
C VAL A 86 2.53 9.98 -8.41
N SER A 87 2.54 11.18 -9.00
CA SER A 87 3.72 11.78 -9.64
C SER A 87 4.70 12.42 -8.65
N ILE A 88 4.29 12.65 -7.39
CA ILE A 88 5.16 13.25 -6.38
C ILE A 88 6.03 12.18 -5.74
N THR A 89 7.32 12.47 -5.62
CA THR A 89 8.30 11.58 -4.97
C THR A 89 8.35 11.91 -3.48
N PRO A 90 8.02 10.97 -2.58
CA PRO A 90 8.28 11.15 -1.17
C PRO A 90 9.76 11.41 -0.92
N THR A 91 10.06 12.41 -0.10
CA THR A 91 11.44 12.86 0.17
C THR A 91 11.95 12.39 1.52
N THR A 92 11.12 11.70 2.30
CA THR A 92 11.43 11.22 3.65
C THR A 92 10.82 9.83 3.86
N ILE A 93 11.38 9.01 4.76
CA ILE A 93 10.79 7.71 5.10
C ILE A 93 9.37 7.88 5.69
N PRO A 94 9.10 8.86 6.59
CA PRO A 94 7.73 9.17 6.98
C PRO A 94 6.80 9.50 5.81
N GLY A 95 7.28 10.19 4.77
CA GLY A 95 6.55 10.42 3.53
C GLY A 95 6.24 9.14 2.76
N CYS A 96 7.21 8.22 2.64
CA CYS A 96 7.00 6.90 2.04
C CYS A 96 5.90 6.11 2.78
N VAL A 97 5.98 6.06 4.12
CA VAL A 97 4.97 5.39 4.96
C VAL A 97 3.60 6.04 4.78
N ALA A 98 3.52 7.37 4.77
CA ALA A 98 2.27 8.08 4.57
C ALA A 98 1.64 7.76 3.21
N MET A 99 2.44 7.70 2.14
CA MET A 99 1.98 7.31 0.81
C MET A 99 1.44 5.87 0.79
N LEU A 100 2.16 4.92 1.38
CA LEU A 100 1.74 3.52 1.42
C LEU A 100 0.45 3.31 2.21
N ARG A 101 0.33 3.96 3.38
CA ARG A 101 -0.92 3.96 4.17
C ARG A 101 -2.06 4.61 3.41
N TYR A 102 -1.78 5.65 2.64
CA TYR A 102 -2.78 6.32 1.83
C TYR A 102 -3.26 5.43 0.69
N CYS A 103 -2.35 4.80 -0.07
CA CYS A 103 -2.69 3.79 -1.07
C CYS A 103 -3.54 2.68 -0.47
N HIS A 104 -3.12 2.14 0.68
CA HIS A 104 -3.90 1.15 1.42
C HIS A 104 -5.32 1.64 1.75
N GLN A 105 -5.47 2.86 2.25
CA GLN A 105 -6.77 3.43 2.59
C GLN A 105 -7.68 3.57 1.36
N VAL A 106 -7.16 4.11 0.25
CA VAL A 106 -7.94 4.30 -0.99
C VAL A 106 -8.39 2.94 -1.53
N THR A 107 -7.49 1.97 -1.60
CA THR A 107 -7.84 0.61 -2.02
C THR A 107 -8.91 -0.01 -1.13
N ALA A 108 -8.85 0.20 0.20
CA ALA A 108 -9.85 -0.34 1.13
C ALA A 108 -11.27 0.18 0.83
N VAL A 109 -11.38 1.46 0.51
CA VAL A 109 -12.65 2.16 0.27
C VAL A 109 -13.23 1.80 -1.10
N ASP A 110 -12.39 1.66 -2.12
CA ASP A 110 -12.82 1.43 -3.50
C ASP A 110 -13.21 -0.03 -3.79
N ASN A 111 -12.85 -0.97 -2.91
CA ASN A 111 -13.25 -2.39 -3.01
C ASN A 111 -14.77 -2.64 -2.91
N HIS A 112 -15.58 -1.63 -2.63
CA HIS A 112 -17.03 -1.79 -2.46
C HIS A 112 -17.84 -1.85 -3.78
N GLY A 113 -17.21 -1.79 -4.96
CA GLY A 113 -17.96 -1.91 -6.23
C GLY A 113 -17.18 -2.04 -7.54
N SER A 114 -15.89 -1.69 -7.57
CA SER A 114 -14.97 -1.98 -8.69
C SER A 114 -13.87 -2.92 -8.21
N ALA A 115 -13.10 -3.53 -9.10
CA ALA A 115 -12.20 -4.69 -8.87
C ALA A 115 -11.03 -4.45 -7.88
N GLY A 116 -11.09 -3.45 -7.01
CA GLY A 116 -10.14 -3.24 -5.91
C GLY A 116 -8.74 -2.86 -6.34
N GLU A 117 -8.51 -2.69 -7.62
CA GLU A 117 -7.25 -2.22 -8.16
C GLU A 117 -7.08 -0.76 -7.74
N LEU A 118 -5.99 -0.43 -7.02
CA LEU A 118 -5.61 0.93 -6.61
C LEU A 118 -5.68 1.94 -7.79
N PHE A 119 -5.61 1.42 -9.02
CA PHE A 119 -5.67 2.16 -10.28
C PHE A 119 -6.57 1.49 -11.34
N GLY A 120 -7.45 0.58 -10.94
CA GLY A 120 -8.27 -0.16 -11.89
C GLY A 120 -9.23 0.72 -12.64
N GLY A 121 -9.27 0.52 -13.96
CA GLY A 121 -10.03 1.40 -14.86
C GLY A 121 -9.30 2.70 -15.20
N TYR A 122 -8.17 3.01 -14.57
CA TYR A 122 -7.36 4.18 -14.87
C TYR A 122 -6.11 3.80 -15.67
N THR A 123 -6.30 3.48 -16.95
CA THR A 123 -5.20 3.16 -17.91
C THR A 123 -4.05 4.18 -17.88
N ARG A 124 -4.36 5.45 -17.56
CA ARG A 124 -3.40 6.55 -17.46
C ARG A 124 -2.52 6.50 -16.21
N VAL A 125 -2.89 5.73 -15.19
CA VAL A 125 -2.23 5.74 -13.88
C VAL A 125 -1.28 4.54 -13.69
N HIS A 126 -1.51 3.41 -14.36
CA HIS A 126 -0.64 2.22 -14.21
C HIS A 126 0.85 2.50 -14.43
N ALA A 127 1.21 3.22 -15.50
CA ALA A 127 2.62 3.55 -15.77
C ALA A 127 3.23 4.45 -14.68
N VAL A 128 2.44 5.40 -14.15
CA VAL A 128 2.89 6.33 -13.10
C VAL A 128 2.94 5.64 -11.73
N ALA A 129 2.07 4.66 -11.50
CA ALA A 129 2.05 3.83 -10.31
C ALA A 129 3.28 2.91 -10.22
N ALA A 130 3.64 2.23 -11.31
CA ALA A 130 4.87 1.44 -11.36
C ALA A 130 6.11 2.33 -11.11
N ASP A 131 6.15 3.52 -11.72
CA ASP A 131 7.20 4.51 -11.46
C ASP A 131 7.23 4.99 -10.00
N LEU A 132 6.07 5.18 -9.36
CA LEU A 132 5.99 5.50 -7.93
C LEU A 132 6.62 4.40 -7.06
N LEU A 133 6.36 3.11 -7.35
CA LEU A 133 6.95 2.00 -6.59
C LEU A 133 8.48 2.00 -6.68
N LEU A 134 9.03 2.27 -7.87
CA LEU A 134 10.49 2.42 -8.05
C LEU A 134 11.04 3.61 -7.27
N ARG A 135 10.36 4.75 -7.31
CA ARG A 135 10.78 5.95 -6.56
C ARG A 135 10.70 5.74 -5.05
N LEU A 136 9.73 4.98 -4.55
CA LEU A 136 9.68 4.55 -3.15
C LEU A 136 10.88 3.66 -2.80
N ALA A 137 11.21 2.69 -3.66
CA ALA A 137 12.38 1.82 -3.49
C ALA A 137 13.69 2.64 -3.43
N ASP A 138 13.91 3.52 -4.40
CA ASP A 138 15.09 4.40 -4.46
C ASP A 138 15.20 5.28 -3.20
N ARG A 139 14.06 5.77 -2.69
CA ARG A 139 14.06 6.62 -1.50
C ARG A 139 14.38 5.85 -0.23
N ILE A 140 13.86 4.63 -0.10
CA ILE A 140 14.16 3.73 1.02
C ILE A 140 15.66 3.38 1.04
N GLU A 141 16.25 3.13 -0.13
CA GLU A 141 17.69 2.92 -0.27
C GLU A 141 18.51 4.16 0.11
N ALA A 142 18.16 5.32 -0.43
CA ALA A 142 18.85 6.58 -0.14
C ALA A 142 18.76 7.00 1.34
N GLY A 143 17.66 6.67 2.01
CA GLY A 143 17.45 6.91 3.44
C GLY A 143 18.38 6.08 4.34
N ASN A 144 18.91 4.96 3.85
CA ASN A 144 19.78 4.07 4.62
C ASN A 144 21.26 4.52 4.66
N GLY A 145 21.60 5.62 3.99
CA GLY A 145 22.97 6.19 4.01
C GLY A 145 24.04 5.31 3.32
N VAL A 146 23.67 4.15 2.78
CA VAL A 146 24.55 3.26 2.03
C VAL A 146 24.11 3.28 0.57
N LEU A 147 24.66 4.22 -0.20
CA LEU A 147 24.60 4.19 -1.66
C LEU A 147 25.45 3.01 -2.16
N LEU A 148 24.89 1.80 -2.20
CA LEU A 148 25.52 0.70 -2.92
C LEU A 148 25.07 0.80 -4.37
N PRO A 149 25.98 0.96 -5.35
CA PRO A 149 25.60 0.90 -6.74
C PRO A 149 25.04 -0.50 -6.99
N MET A 150 23.78 -0.63 -7.39
CA MET A 150 23.13 -1.91 -7.73
C MET A 150 24.06 -2.77 -8.61
N PRO A 151 24.66 -3.86 -8.08
CA PRO A 151 25.35 -4.82 -8.90
C PRO A 151 24.55 -6.13 -8.91
N THR A 152 24.84 -6.94 -9.92
CA THR A 152 24.34 -8.29 -10.18
C THR A 152 24.76 -9.32 -9.09
N LEU A 153 24.70 -8.95 -7.82
CA LEU A 153 25.16 -9.71 -6.65
C LEU A 153 24.07 -9.78 -5.56
N VAL A 154 22.84 -10.09 -5.97
CA VAL A 154 21.72 -10.45 -5.06
C VAL A 154 21.86 -11.87 -4.48
N ARG A 155 22.89 -12.65 -4.83
CA ARG A 155 22.81 -14.10 -4.62
C ARG A 155 23.39 -14.71 -3.34
N GLN A 156 24.18 -14.01 -2.51
CA GLN A 156 24.91 -14.72 -1.44
C GLN A 156 24.88 -14.14 -0.03
N GLN A 157 24.39 -12.92 0.19
CA GLN A 157 24.30 -12.36 1.56
C GLN A 157 22.90 -11.86 1.97
N GLN A 158 21.89 -12.04 1.12
CA GLN A 158 20.50 -11.61 1.37
C GLN A 158 19.58 -12.78 1.76
N ASN A 159 20.09 -13.85 2.36
CA ASN A 159 19.29 -15.08 2.60
C ASN A 159 18.39 -15.06 3.83
N ASP A 160 18.41 -14.02 4.66
CA ASP A 160 17.68 -14.04 5.94
C ASP A 160 16.33 -13.30 5.90
N ASP A 161 16.06 -12.47 4.88
CA ASP A 161 14.75 -11.81 4.76
C ASP A 161 13.75 -12.76 4.07
N PRO A 162 12.62 -13.10 4.72
CA PRO A 162 11.64 -14.05 4.16
C PRO A 162 11.07 -13.59 2.81
N VAL A 163 11.09 -12.28 2.50
CA VAL A 163 10.55 -11.75 1.25
C VAL A 163 11.24 -12.33 0.01
N TYR A 164 12.54 -12.64 0.10
CA TYR A 164 13.29 -13.13 -1.07
C TYR A 164 12.88 -14.54 -1.48
N ALA A 165 12.59 -15.41 -0.51
CA ALA A 165 12.09 -16.75 -0.79
C ALA A 165 10.74 -16.70 -1.53
N VAL A 166 9.89 -15.77 -1.13
CA VAL A 166 8.55 -15.59 -1.71
C VAL A 166 8.62 -14.94 -3.09
N ILE A 167 9.46 -13.91 -3.29
CA ILE A 167 9.72 -13.32 -4.61
C ILE A 167 10.22 -14.40 -5.58
N GLN A 168 11.18 -15.24 -5.15
CA GLN A 168 11.71 -16.31 -6.00
C GLN A 168 10.63 -17.34 -6.36
N GLN A 169 9.77 -17.73 -5.41
CA GLN A 169 8.66 -18.64 -5.69
C GLN A 169 7.70 -18.08 -6.74
N ASN A 170 7.38 -16.78 -6.67
CA ASN A 170 6.50 -16.15 -7.66
C ASN A 170 7.18 -16.01 -9.03
N LEU A 171 8.47 -15.66 -9.07
CA LEU A 171 9.27 -15.67 -10.30
C LEU A 171 9.29 -17.05 -10.97
N ASP A 172 9.50 -18.12 -10.19
CA ASP A 172 9.54 -19.49 -10.71
C ASP A 172 8.16 -19.94 -11.23
N ALA A 173 7.08 -19.59 -10.52
CA ALA A 173 5.70 -19.88 -10.95
C ALA A 173 5.38 -19.20 -12.29
N TRP A 174 5.69 -17.91 -12.43
CA TRP A 174 5.53 -17.18 -13.68
C TRP A 174 6.38 -17.75 -14.81
N ALA A 175 7.63 -18.11 -14.55
CA ALA A 175 8.51 -18.68 -15.56
C ALA A 175 7.95 -20.01 -16.11
N ASN A 176 7.36 -20.85 -15.26
CA ASN A 176 6.71 -22.08 -15.67
C ASN A 176 5.45 -21.81 -16.51
N LEU A 177 4.61 -20.86 -16.07
CA LEU A 177 3.42 -20.47 -16.83
C LEU A 177 3.80 -19.91 -18.21
N ASP A 178 4.73 -18.96 -18.28
CA ASP A 178 5.20 -18.36 -19.53
C ASP A 178 5.77 -19.40 -20.51
N ALA A 179 6.48 -20.41 -19.99
CA ALA A 179 7.10 -21.44 -20.81
C ALA A 179 6.08 -22.39 -21.48
N GLU A 180 4.95 -22.64 -20.83
CA GLU A 180 3.99 -23.68 -21.27
C GLU A 180 2.66 -23.11 -21.80
N ALA A 181 2.22 -21.94 -21.32
CA ALA A 181 0.84 -21.46 -21.50
C ALA A 181 0.38 -21.42 -22.96
N SER A 182 1.20 -20.87 -23.87
CA SER A 182 0.81 -20.75 -25.28
C SER A 182 0.65 -22.12 -25.97
N ALA A 183 1.49 -23.09 -25.62
CA ALA A 183 1.41 -24.44 -26.19
C ALA A 183 0.21 -25.21 -25.63
N LEU A 184 -0.09 -25.04 -24.34
CA LEU A 184 -1.24 -25.66 -23.69
C LEU A 184 -2.56 -25.09 -24.23
N ASP A 185 -2.65 -23.77 -24.37
CA ASP A 185 -3.82 -23.08 -24.94
C ASP A 185 -4.10 -23.54 -26.38
N GLN A 186 -3.06 -23.66 -27.21
CA GLN A 186 -3.20 -24.15 -28.59
C GLN A 186 -3.60 -25.63 -28.69
N ALA A 187 -3.23 -26.45 -27.70
CA ALA A 187 -3.55 -27.86 -27.71
C ALA A 187 -5.06 -28.10 -27.53
N GLY A 188 -5.72 -27.30 -26.69
CA GLY A 188 -7.17 -27.35 -26.48
C GLY A 188 -7.69 -28.72 -26.05
N THR A 189 -6.87 -29.51 -25.35
CA THR A 189 -7.29 -30.81 -24.79
C THR A 189 -7.60 -30.66 -23.30
N PRO A 190 -8.46 -31.53 -22.73
CA PRO A 190 -8.74 -31.50 -21.29
C PRO A 190 -7.48 -31.57 -20.42
N GLU A 191 -6.47 -32.36 -20.81
CA GLU A 191 -5.21 -32.46 -20.07
C GLU A 191 -4.38 -31.17 -20.16
N ALA A 192 -4.44 -30.47 -21.30
CA ALA A 192 -3.77 -29.19 -21.48
C ALA A 192 -4.45 -28.08 -20.66
N GLU A 193 -5.78 -28.07 -20.63
CA GLU A 193 -6.58 -27.18 -19.77
C GLU A 193 -6.30 -27.44 -18.28
N GLU A 194 -6.27 -28.70 -17.84
CA GLU A 194 -5.92 -29.08 -16.45
C GLU A 194 -4.50 -28.61 -16.10
N ARG A 195 -3.53 -28.83 -17.00
CA ARG A 195 -2.16 -28.36 -16.78
C ARG A 195 -2.07 -26.84 -16.72
N LEU A 196 -2.78 -26.11 -17.58
CA LEU A 196 -2.82 -24.65 -17.56
C LEU A 196 -3.42 -24.14 -16.24
N SER A 197 -4.53 -24.75 -15.80
CA SER A 197 -5.16 -24.49 -14.51
C SER A 197 -4.17 -24.68 -13.35
N MET A 198 -3.42 -25.78 -13.33
CA MET A 198 -2.41 -26.02 -12.29
C MET A 198 -1.29 -24.98 -12.27
N LEU A 199 -0.87 -24.48 -13.44
CA LEU A 199 0.16 -23.44 -13.54
C LEU A 199 -0.37 -22.08 -13.05
N GLN A 200 -1.62 -21.76 -13.39
CA GLN A 200 -2.31 -20.57 -12.88
C GLN A 200 -2.47 -20.65 -11.35
N ASP A 201 -2.89 -21.80 -10.81
CA ASP A 201 -2.98 -22.03 -9.37
C ASP A 201 -1.62 -21.86 -8.65
N ALA A 202 -0.53 -22.30 -9.29
CA ALA A 202 0.81 -22.13 -8.75
C ALA A 202 1.22 -20.65 -8.70
N VAL A 203 0.85 -19.85 -9.71
CA VAL A 203 1.02 -18.40 -9.68
C VAL A 203 0.20 -17.82 -8.52
N SER A 204 -1.11 -18.05 -8.48
CA SER A 204 -2.01 -17.55 -7.43
C SER A 204 -1.48 -17.85 -6.02
N LYS A 205 -1.04 -19.07 -5.76
CA LYS A 205 -0.47 -19.48 -4.48
C LYS A 205 0.83 -18.73 -4.14
N ALA A 206 1.68 -18.46 -5.12
CA ALA A 206 2.88 -17.67 -4.90
C ALA A 206 2.55 -16.19 -4.64
N GLU A 207 1.48 -15.66 -5.26
CA GLU A 207 0.97 -14.32 -4.98
C GLU A 207 0.40 -14.20 -3.56
N GLU A 208 -0.31 -15.22 -3.06
CA GLU A 208 -0.71 -15.30 -1.65
C GLU A 208 0.49 -15.24 -0.71
N GLY A 209 1.61 -15.86 -1.09
CA GLY A 209 2.87 -15.73 -0.36
C GLY A 209 3.32 -14.27 -0.25
N LEU A 210 3.30 -13.53 -1.35
CA LEU A 210 3.71 -12.12 -1.40
C LEU A 210 2.78 -11.22 -0.56
N VAL A 211 1.49 -11.52 -0.53
CA VAL A 211 0.49 -10.85 0.31
C VAL A 211 0.76 -11.06 1.80
N ASN A 212 1.27 -12.23 2.19
CA ASN A 212 1.43 -12.61 3.59
C ASN A 212 2.85 -12.39 4.14
N VAL A 213 3.83 -12.09 3.29
CA VAL A 213 5.20 -11.89 3.73
C VAL A 213 5.38 -10.48 4.30
N GLU A 214 6.09 -10.41 5.42
CA GLU A 214 6.50 -9.16 6.04
C GLU A 214 8.01 -9.03 5.85
N PRO A 215 8.49 -8.07 5.04
CA PRO A 215 9.91 -7.78 4.97
C PRO A 215 10.47 -7.43 6.34
N THR A 216 11.65 -7.94 6.66
CA THR A 216 12.30 -7.74 7.96
C THR A 216 13.50 -6.78 7.89
N THR A 217 13.86 -6.36 6.68
CA THR A 217 14.95 -5.44 6.39
C THR A 217 14.51 -4.36 5.39
N LEU A 218 15.17 -3.19 5.42
CA LEU A 218 14.92 -2.12 4.44
C LEU A 218 15.23 -2.57 3.01
N ALA A 219 16.27 -3.40 2.84
CA ALA A 219 16.61 -4.01 1.56
C ALA A 219 15.47 -4.90 1.05
N GLY A 220 14.86 -5.70 1.93
CA GLY A 220 13.70 -6.52 1.61
C GLY A 220 12.48 -5.69 1.18
N VAL A 221 12.19 -4.57 1.86
CA VAL A 221 11.12 -3.65 1.45
C VAL A 221 11.40 -3.05 0.07
N ARG A 222 12.61 -2.55 -0.16
CA ARG A 222 13.03 -2.00 -1.45
C ARG A 222 12.86 -3.02 -2.58
N ASP A 223 13.40 -4.22 -2.39
CA ASP A 223 13.41 -5.26 -3.41
C ASP A 223 12.00 -5.78 -3.71
N LEU A 224 11.13 -5.81 -2.69
CA LEU A 224 9.70 -6.08 -2.90
C LEU A 224 9.06 -5.03 -3.82
N PHE A 225 9.30 -3.74 -3.59
CA PHE A 225 8.74 -2.70 -4.45
C PHE A 225 9.30 -2.72 -5.88
N ALA A 226 10.60 -2.97 -6.03
CA ALA A 226 11.20 -3.14 -7.36
C ALA A 226 10.58 -4.34 -8.10
N TYR A 227 10.37 -5.45 -7.39
CA TYR A 227 9.71 -6.63 -7.94
C TYR A 227 8.27 -6.34 -8.38
N LEU A 228 7.47 -5.68 -7.54
CA LEU A 228 6.09 -5.33 -7.88
C LEU A 228 6.01 -4.38 -9.08
N ALA A 229 6.91 -3.41 -9.17
CA ALA A 229 6.98 -2.51 -10.31
C ALA A 229 7.26 -3.27 -11.62
N GLU A 230 8.13 -4.29 -11.58
CA GLU A 230 8.40 -5.15 -12.72
C GLU A 230 7.17 -5.98 -13.13
N CYS A 231 6.42 -6.53 -12.17
CA CYS A 231 5.17 -7.24 -12.45
C CYS A 231 4.13 -6.34 -13.14
N GLU A 232 3.89 -5.15 -12.60
CA GLU A 232 2.99 -4.15 -13.17
C GLU A 232 3.42 -3.76 -14.59
N ALA A 233 4.71 -3.49 -14.81
CA ALA A 233 5.25 -3.12 -16.12
C ALA A 233 5.07 -4.22 -17.18
N LYS A 234 5.05 -5.50 -16.77
CA LYS A 234 4.81 -6.64 -17.65
C LYS A 234 3.32 -6.94 -17.88
N GLY A 235 2.41 -6.17 -17.28
CA GLY A 235 0.98 -6.49 -17.29
C GLY A 235 0.67 -7.78 -16.52
N ARG A 236 1.60 -8.25 -15.68
CA ARG A 236 1.37 -9.30 -14.68
C ARG A 236 0.75 -8.70 -13.42
N GLY A 237 0.00 -7.61 -13.60
CA GLY A 237 -0.82 -7.07 -12.54
C GLY A 237 -1.73 -8.19 -12.03
N PHE A 238 -2.00 -8.15 -10.74
CA PHE A 238 -2.76 -9.17 -10.02
C PHE A 238 -4.23 -9.04 -10.42
N ALA A 239 -4.53 -9.45 -11.65
CA ALA A 239 -5.80 -9.23 -12.31
C ALA A 239 -6.86 -10.10 -11.64
N GLY A 240 -7.70 -9.46 -10.83
CA GLY A 240 -8.80 -10.09 -10.14
C GLY A 240 -8.33 -11.12 -9.12
N CYS A 241 -8.08 -10.68 -7.89
CA CYS A 241 -7.98 -11.57 -6.75
C CYS A 241 -9.30 -12.36 -6.62
N TYR A 242 -9.31 -13.57 -7.18
CA TYR A 242 -10.28 -14.61 -6.86
C TYR A 242 -9.93 -15.07 -5.44
N VAL A 243 -10.46 -14.37 -4.45
CA VAL A 243 -10.37 -14.79 -3.06
C VAL A 243 -11.42 -15.87 -2.87
N ASP A 244 -10.98 -17.09 -2.55
CA ASP A 244 -11.88 -18.10 -2.03
C ASP A 244 -12.41 -17.59 -0.68
N GLU A 245 -13.70 -17.22 -0.64
CA GLU A 245 -14.38 -16.69 0.54
C GLU A 245 -14.38 -17.65 1.72
N GLU A 246 -14.14 -18.94 1.46
CA GLU A 246 -14.27 -20.01 2.42
C GLU A 246 -12.93 -20.49 3.00
N ASP A 247 -11.77 -20.01 2.55
CA ASP A 247 -10.48 -20.44 3.10
C ASP A 247 -10.17 -19.75 4.46
N PRO A 248 -10.24 -20.47 5.60
CA PRO A 248 -9.93 -19.90 6.90
C PRO A 248 -8.44 -19.66 7.14
N ALA A 249 -7.56 -20.18 6.28
CA ALA A 249 -6.12 -19.98 6.36
C ALA A 249 -5.70 -18.62 5.78
N LEU A 250 -6.52 -18.05 4.89
CA LEU A 250 -6.34 -16.67 4.45
C LEU A 250 -6.68 -15.74 5.63
N LYS A 251 -5.75 -14.86 5.98
CA LYS A 251 -6.00 -13.78 6.95
C LYS A 251 -7.03 -12.76 6.45
N TRP A 252 -7.59 -12.94 5.25
CA TRP A 252 -8.38 -11.97 4.52
C TRP A 252 -9.46 -12.66 3.66
N LYS A 253 -10.61 -11.99 3.52
CA LYS A 253 -11.82 -12.45 2.82
C LYS A 253 -12.06 -11.63 1.56
N ARG A 254 -12.89 -12.13 0.63
CA ARG A 254 -13.33 -11.35 -0.54
C ARG A 254 -13.98 -10.04 -0.09
N GLY A 255 -13.48 -8.92 -0.62
CA GLY A 255 -13.84 -7.56 -0.20
C GLY A 255 -12.83 -6.87 0.71
N ASP A 256 -11.82 -7.59 1.22
CA ASP A 256 -10.82 -7.01 2.13
C ASP A 256 -9.67 -6.26 1.42
N GLY A 257 -9.53 -6.34 0.09
CA GLY A 257 -8.36 -5.78 -0.61
C GLY A 257 -8.07 -6.41 -1.97
N SER A 258 -7.52 -5.65 -2.92
CA SER A 258 -6.68 -6.27 -3.96
C SER A 258 -5.33 -6.69 -3.40
N PHE A 259 -4.58 -7.52 -4.13
CA PHE A 259 -3.18 -7.85 -3.79
C PHE A 259 -2.36 -6.62 -3.33
N THR A 260 -2.50 -5.50 -4.05
CA THR A 260 -1.76 -4.27 -3.77
C THR A 260 -2.08 -3.70 -2.38
N TYR A 261 -3.30 -3.86 -1.90
CA TYR A 261 -3.72 -3.43 -0.56
C TYR A 261 -2.84 -4.04 0.53
N PHE A 262 -2.58 -5.34 0.46
CA PHE A 262 -1.85 -6.07 1.49
C PHE A 262 -0.36 -5.83 1.41
N VAL A 263 0.21 -5.78 0.21
CA VAL A 263 1.65 -5.48 0.09
C VAL A 263 1.95 -4.07 0.57
N HIS A 264 1.11 -3.08 0.24
CA HIS A 264 1.27 -1.72 0.76
C HIS A 264 1.16 -1.68 2.29
N LYS A 265 0.21 -2.43 2.87
CA LYS A 265 0.06 -2.54 4.33
C LYS A 265 1.31 -3.13 4.98
N ASN A 266 1.74 -4.32 4.56
CA ASN A 266 2.87 -5.01 5.15
C ASN A 266 4.16 -4.19 5.00
N ALA A 267 4.36 -3.56 3.86
CA ALA A 267 5.50 -2.69 3.63
C ALA A 267 5.47 -1.43 4.52
N ALA A 268 4.29 -0.80 4.70
CA ALA A 268 4.15 0.33 5.61
C ALA A 268 4.45 -0.06 7.06
N GLU A 269 3.88 -1.17 7.54
CA GLU A 269 4.11 -1.69 8.89
C GLU A 269 5.58 -2.09 9.10
N ALA A 270 6.21 -2.70 8.09
CA ALA A 270 7.63 -3.03 8.11
C ALA A 270 8.50 -1.76 8.24
N LEU A 271 8.22 -0.72 7.44
CA LEU A 271 8.94 0.55 7.50
C LEU A 271 8.77 1.27 8.83
N ASP A 272 7.55 1.27 9.41
CA ASP A 272 7.31 1.84 10.73
C ASP A 272 8.19 1.15 11.79
N ARG A 273 8.25 -0.18 11.80
CA ARG A 273 9.06 -0.93 12.77
C ARG A 273 10.56 -0.69 12.62
N MET A 274 11.04 -0.42 11.41
CA MET A 274 12.47 -0.20 11.12
C MET A 274 12.94 1.23 11.41
N THR A 275 12.02 2.18 11.61
CA THR A 275 12.34 3.61 11.79
C THR A 275 12.09 4.16 13.20
N VAL A 276 11.60 3.31 14.11
CA VAL A 276 11.50 3.58 15.56
C VAL A 276 12.79 3.20 16.26
#